data_AF-A0A844AT72-F1
#
_entry.id   AF-A0A844AT72-F1
#
_cell.length_a   1.000
_cell.length_b   1.000
_cell.length_c   1.000
_cell.angle_alpha   90.00
_cell.angle_beta   90.00
_cell.angle_gamma   90.00
#
_symmetry.space_group_name_H-M   'P 1'
#
loop_
_entity.id
_entity.type
_entity.pdbx_description
1 polymer ?
#
loop_
_entity_poly.entity_id
_entity_poly.type
_entity_poly.pdbx_seq_one_letter_code
_entity_poly.pdbx_strand_id
1 'polypeptide(L)'
;MEHIEELQARILAAMERISSGVTTLEAAGASSAGGNADLERALDEERTANAQLEERLKVLRGRLDEAELAAENASGGGADPAAMEALEAEVQLLRNEVGNTAERDALRLEVDRLKGALEGAQNEAASSKEHCETMETENTRLKSELEAAMLAAEVDVDALNAEIAKLTSDLDAERQAATQAAEAAADAAQQQAAQHATELTAAQAAAQDAIQAAANTQPAISEVDFAALEAENTRLKSELQLAQQPVDDSAELIKLDQELGNLRAANDQLVSSNAALRAANAEGVGDPALINASLQAEIEGLRAAKETDRAEMSMVISRLEPLLATAQNLPQGEDE
;
A
#
# COMPACT_ATOMS: atom_id res chain seq x y z
N MET A 1 -15.32 -6.55 -9.59
CA MET A 1 -16.39 -7.53 -9.87
C MET A 1 -16.07 -8.86 -9.20
N GLU A 2 -14.91 -9.48 -9.45
CA GLU A 2 -14.51 -10.76 -8.81
C GLU A 2 -14.47 -10.73 -7.27
N HIS A 3 -13.96 -9.67 -6.64
CA HIS A 3 -13.95 -9.58 -5.17
C HIS A 3 -15.33 -9.54 -4.51
N ILE A 4 -16.35 -9.03 -5.22
CA ILE A 4 -17.73 -9.01 -4.72
C ILE A 4 -18.32 -10.41 -4.80
N GLU A 5 -18.05 -11.16 -5.88
CA GLU A 5 -18.49 -12.55 -6.04
C GLU A 5 -17.80 -13.48 -5.01
N GLU A 6 -16.51 -13.25 -4.72
CA GLU A 6 -15.77 -13.99 -3.70
C GLU A 6 -16.32 -13.72 -2.28
N LEU A 7 -16.63 -12.46 -1.96
CA LEU A 7 -17.30 -12.10 -0.70
C LEU A 7 -18.69 -12.72 -0.59
N GLN A 8 -19.48 -12.70 -1.67
CA GLN A 8 -20.81 -13.31 -1.70
C GLN A 8 -20.76 -14.82 -1.50
N ALA A 9 -19.82 -15.51 -2.15
CA ALA A 9 -19.62 -16.95 -1.97
C ALA A 9 -19.22 -17.29 -0.53
N ARG A 10 -18.37 -16.46 0.09
CA ARG A 10 -17.95 -16.64 1.49
C ARG A 10 -19.07 -16.38 2.48
N ILE A 11 -19.91 -15.37 2.22
CA ILE A 11 -21.10 -15.08 3.05
C ILE A 11 -22.10 -16.23 2.95
N LEU A 12 -22.40 -16.74 1.75
CA LEU A 12 -23.29 -17.89 1.58
C LEU A 12 -22.80 -19.13 2.32
N ALA A 13 -21.51 -19.46 2.20
CA ALA A 13 -20.90 -20.58 2.92
C ALA A 13 -20.93 -20.38 4.45
N ALA A 14 -20.72 -19.14 4.93
CA ALA A 14 -20.83 -18.81 6.34
C ALA A 14 -22.28 -18.95 6.84
N MET A 15 -23.26 -18.49 6.06
CA MET A 15 -24.68 -18.62 6.39
C MET A 15 -25.13 -20.07 6.43
N GLU A 16 -24.70 -20.90 5.47
CA GLU A 16 -25.00 -22.34 5.45
C GLU A 16 -24.41 -23.03 6.68
N ARG A 17 -23.16 -22.71 7.04
CA ARG A 17 -22.51 -23.22 8.24
C ARG A 17 -23.22 -22.80 9.53
N ILE A 18 -23.65 -21.54 9.62
CA ILE A 18 -24.46 -21.04 10.76
C ILE A 18 -25.80 -21.79 10.84
N SER A 19 -26.49 -21.97 9.72
CA SER A 19 -27.77 -22.70 9.69
C SER A 19 -27.61 -24.17 10.14
N SER A 20 -26.53 -24.83 9.72
CA SER A 20 -26.18 -26.17 10.20
C SER A 20 -25.80 -26.16 11.69
N GLY A 21 -25.11 -25.13 12.16
CA GLY A 21 -24.76 -24.96 13.57
C GLY A 21 -25.98 -24.78 14.45
N VAL A 22 -26.93 -23.94 14.05
CA VAL A 22 -28.19 -23.70 14.77
C VAL A 22 -29.02 -24.98 14.86
N THR A 23 -29.17 -25.71 13.76
CA THR A 23 -29.90 -26.99 13.77
C THR A 23 -29.22 -28.04 14.65
N THR A 24 -27.88 -28.10 14.69
CA THR A 24 -27.17 -28.99 15.63
C THR A 24 -27.33 -28.57 17.10
N LEU A 25 -27.36 -27.26 17.38
CA LEU A 25 -27.52 -26.74 18.73
C LEU A 25 -28.95 -26.96 19.24
N GLU A 26 -29.96 -26.76 18.38
CA GLU A 26 -31.35 -27.08 18.67
C GLU A 26 -31.55 -28.58 18.96
N ALA A 27 -30.92 -29.46 18.18
CA ALA A 27 -30.94 -30.90 18.42
C ALA A 27 -30.24 -31.31 19.73
N ALA A 28 -29.13 -30.65 20.07
CA ALA A 28 -28.42 -30.85 21.34
C ALA A 28 -29.25 -30.35 22.53
N GLY A 29 -29.90 -29.19 22.40
CA GLY A 29 -30.80 -28.63 23.42
C GLY A 29 -32.03 -29.51 23.67
N ALA A 30 -32.66 -30.04 22.61
CA ALA A 30 -33.78 -30.97 22.72
C ALA A 30 -33.37 -32.29 23.39
N SER A 31 -32.17 -32.81 23.07
CA SER A 31 -31.64 -34.04 23.69
C SER A 31 -31.30 -33.84 25.17
N SER A 32 -30.74 -32.69 25.53
CA SER A 32 -30.45 -32.33 26.93
C SER A 32 -31.73 -32.15 27.75
N ALA A 33 -32.74 -31.45 27.20
CA ALA A 33 -34.02 -31.27 27.88
C ALA A 33 -34.76 -32.59 28.10
N GLY A 34 -34.76 -33.48 27.11
CA GLY A 34 -35.32 -34.83 27.25
C GLY A 34 -34.58 -35.67 28.29
N GLY A 35 -33.24 -35.69 28.23
CA GLY A 35 -32.42 -36.41 29.20
C GLY A 35 -32.58 -35.92 30.64
N ASN A 36 -32.79 -34.62 30.85
CA ASN A 36 -33.02 -34.07 32.19
C ASN A 36 -34.38 -34.51 32.76
N ALA A 37 -35.43 -34.55 31.95
CA ALA A 37 -36.75 -35.03 32.36
C ALA A 37 -36.73 -36.53 32.72
N ASP A 38 -35.99 -37.34 31.96
CA ASP A 38 -35.83 -38.77 32.25
C ASP A 38 -35.02 -39.03 33.53
N LEU A 39 -33.98 -38.22 33.79
CA LEU A 39 -33.19 -38.28 35.02
C LEU A 39 -34.02 -37.89 36.26
N GLU A 40 -34.83 -36.84 36.17
CA GLU A 40 -35.74 -36.43 37.24
C GLU A 40 -36.74 -37.55 37.59
N ARG A 41 -37.31 -38.19 36.55
CA ARG A 41 -38.21 -39.33 36.73
C ARG A 41 -37.51 -40.52 37.41
N ALA A 42 -36.30 -40.88 36.97
CA ALA A 42 -35.53 -41.96 37.57
C ALA A 42 -35.18 -41.66 39.04
N LEU A 43 -34.86 -40.40 39.36
CA LEU A 43 -34.57 -39.97 40.72
C LEU A 43 -35.80 -40.09 41.63
N ASP A 44 -36.98 -39.74 41.14
CA ASP A 44 -38.23 -39.88 41.90
C ASP A 44 -38.62 -41.37 42.08
N GLU A 45 -38.43 -42.20 41.05
CA GLU A 45 -38.60 -43.65 41.14
C GLU A 45 -37.67 -44.25 42.22
N GLU A 46 -36.37 -43.91 42.21
CA GLU A 46 -35.39 -44.32 43.22
C GLU A 46 -35.73 -43.83 44.64
N ARG A 47 -36.22 -42.59 44.78
CA ARG A 47 -36.69 -42.07 46.08
C ARG A 47 -37.85 -42.88 46.63
N THR A 48 -38.82 -43.24 45.78
CA THR A 48 -39.96 -44.07 46.20
C THR A 48 -39.54 -45.49 46.56
N ALA A 49 -38.60 -46.07 45.81
CA ALA A 49 -38.03 -47.39 46.12
C ALA A 49 -37.29 -47.39 47.47
N ASN A 50 -36.47 -46.37 47.73
CA ASN A 50 -35.79 -46.20 49.01
C ASN A 50 -36.78 -46.05 50.17
N ALA A 51 -37.82 -45.23 50.03
CA ALA A 51 -38.85 -45.09 51.05
C ALA A 51 -39.58 -46.43 51.35
N GLN A 52 -39.83 -47.24 50.33
CA GLN A 52 -40.42 -48.58 50.50
C GLN A 52 -39.44 -49.55 51.20
N LEU A 53 -38.15 -49.50 50.88
CA LEU A 53 -37.12 -50.31 51.54
C LEU A 53 -36.95 -49.93 53.02
N GLU A 54 -36.97 -48.63 53.35
CA GLU A 54 -36.91 -48.14 54.73
C GLU A 54 -38.09 -48.64 55.56
N GLU A 55 -39.32 -48.61 55.03
CA GLU A 55 -40.50 -49.14 55.73
C GLU A 55 -40.43 -50.66 55.89
N ARG A 56 -39.96 -51.40 54.88
CA ARG A 56 -39.71 -52.85 54.99
C ARG A 56 -38.69 -53.17 56.08
N LEU A 57 -37.57 -52.43 56.13
CA LEU A 57 -36.54 -52.60 57.17
C LEU A 57 -37.10 -52.29 58.56
N LYS A 58 -37.94 -51.28 58.69
CA LYS A 58 -38.62 -50.93 59.94
C LYS A 58 -39.55 -52.06 60.41
N VAL A 59 -40.34 -52.64 59.50
CA VAL A 59 -41.21 -53.79 59.81
C VAL A 59 -40.39 -55.01 60.19
N LEU A 60 -39.30 -55.31 59.48
CA LEU A 60 -38.42 -56.44 59.78
C LEU A 60 -37.74 -56.29 61.15
N ARG A 61 -37.28 -55.08 61.51
CA ARG A 61 -36.73 -54.79 62.84
C ARG A 61 -37.79 -54.96 63.93
N GLY A 62 -39.00 -54.45 63.71
CA GLY A 62 -40.11 -54.66 64.66
C GLY A 62 -40.44 -56.14 64.87
N ARG A 63 -40.46 -56.93 63.80
CA ARG A 63 -40.66 -58.39 63.88
C ARG A 63 -39.52 -59.09 64.62
N LEU A 64 -38.28 -58.64 64.44
CA LEU A 64 -37.14 -59.15 65.18
C LEU A 64 -37.28 -58.86 66.67
N ASP A 65 -37.60 -57.62 67.04
CA ASP A 65 -37.80 -57.22 68.45
C ASP A 65 -38.96 -58.02 69.08
N GLU A 66 -40.07 -58.20 68.36
CA GLU A 66 -41.21 -59.01 68.80
C GLU A 66 -40.86 -60.50 68.99
N ALA A 67 -40.11 -61.09 68.05
CA ALA A 67 -39.68 -62.48 68.11
C ALA A 67 -38.64 -62.71 69.23
N GLU A 68 -37.73 -61.77 69.46
CA GLU A 68 -36.77 -61.81 70.57
C GLU A 68 -37.48 -61.74 71.93
N LEU A 69 -38.46 -60.84 72.09
CA LEU A 69 -39.29 -60.74 73.30
C LEU A 69 -40.14 -62.01 73.51
N ALA A 70 -40.66 -62.60 72.43
CA ALA A 70 -41.41 -63.85 72.52
C ALA A 70 -40.51 -65.02 72.96
N ALA A 71 -39.27 -65.07 72.47
CA ALA A 71 -38.28 -66.09 72.85
C ALA A 71 -37.84 -65.93 74.32
N GLU A 72 -37.62 -64.69 74.77
CA GLU A 72 -37.28 -64.39 76.16
C GLU A 72 -38.42 -64.79 77.13
N ASN A 73 -39.68 -64.50 76.78
CA ASN A 73 -40.84 -64.91 77.57
C ASN A 73 -41.07 -66.44 77.58
N ALA A 74 -40.81 -67.12 76.46
CA ALA A 74 -40.91 -68.59 76.37
C ALA A 74 -39.83 -69.31 77.20
N SER A 75 -38.68 -68.66 77.45
CA SER A 75 -37.62 -69.19 78.32
C SER A 75 -37.98 -69.17 79.82
N GLY A 76 -38.94 -68.34 80.22
CA GLY A 76 -39.35 -68.11 81.62
C GLY A 76 -40.51 -68.98 82.14
N GLY A 77 -41.19 -69.76 81.28
CA GLY A 77 -42.31 -70.61 81.65
C GLY A 77 -42.54 -71.75 80.65
N GLY A 78 -42.90 -72.94 81.14
CA GLY A 78 -42.84 -74.24 80.44
C GLY A 78 -43.50 -74.34 79.06
N ALA A 79 -42.85 -73.76 78.05
CA ALA A 79 -43.18 -73.89 76.64
C ALA A 79 -42.68 -75.23 76.06
N ASP A 80 -43.31 -75.65 74.97
CA ASP A 80 -42.93 -76.85 74.21
C ASP A 80 -41.53 -76.65 73.58
N PRO A 81 -40.54 -77.54 73.82
CA PRO A 81 -39.19 -77.39 73.27
C PRO A 81 -39.14 -77.26 71.74
N ALA A 82 -40.07 -77.86 71.01
CA ALA A 82 -40.15 -77.72 69.55
C ALA A 82 -40.56 -76.30 69.11
N ALA A 83 -41.37 -75.60 69.92
CA ALA A 83 -41.77 -74.22 69.64
C ALA A 83 -40.65 -73.22 69.94
N MET A 84 -39.83 -73.47 70.97
CA MET A 84 -38.64 -72.66 71.27
C MET A 84 -37.59 -72.80 70.16
N GLU A 85 -37.33 -74.01 69.67
CA GLU A 85 -36.37 -74.23 68.56
C GLU A 85 -36.81 -73.55 67.27
N ALA A 86 -38.11 -73.56 66.96
CA ALA A 86 -38.66 -72.86 65.81
C ALA A 86 -38.52 -71.33 65.91
N LEU A 87 -38.78 -70.77 67.10
CA LEU A 87 -38.68 -69.33 67.35
C LEU A 87 -37.22 -68.87 67.37
N GLU A 88 -36.31 -69.67 67.91
CA GLU A 88 -34.86 -69.41 67.88
C GLU A 88 -34.33 -69.42 66.44
N ALA A 89 -34.80 -70.34 65.59
CA ALA A 89 -34.48 -70.36 64.17
C ALA A 89 -35.01 -69.12 63.42
N GLU A 90 -36.22 -68.65 63.74
CA GLU A 90 -36.79 -67.43 63.16
C GLU A 90 -36.03 -66.17 63.58
N VAL A 91 -35.68 -66.03 64.87
CA VAL A 91 -34.81 -64.96 65.38
C VAL A 91 -33.45 -64.99 64.69
N GLN A 92 -32.87 -66.16 64.49
CA GLN A 92 -31.57 -66.29 63.84
C GLN A 92 -31.63 -65.91 62.35
N LEU A 93 -32.72 -66.25 61.64
CA LEU A 93 -32.94 -65.82 60.26
C LEU A 93 -33.12 -64.30 60.16
N LEU A 94 -33.97 -63.71 61.01
CA LEU A 94 -34.19 -62.26 61.03
C LEU A 94 -32.90 -61.49 61.41
N ARG A 95 -32.09 -62.02 62.34
CA ARG A 95 -30.76 -61.46 62.66
C ARG A 95 -29.80 -61.52 61.47
N ASN A 96 -29.80 -62.61 60.72
CA ASN A 96 -28.98 -62.75 59.52
C ASN A 96 -29.44 -61.80 58.41
N GLU A 97 -30.75 -61.66 58.20
CA GLU A 97 -31.33 -60.77 57.20
C GLU A 97 -31.11 -59.29 57.55
N VAL A 98 -31.34 -58.88 58.80
CA VAL A 98 -31.07 -57.50 59.27
C VAL A 98 -29.56 -57.22 59.35
N GLY A 99 -28.76 -58.25 59.65
CA GLY A 99 -27.30 -58.19 59.67
C GLY A 99 -26.64 -58.19 58.29
N ASN A 100 -27.39 -58.48 57.22
CA ASN A 100 -26.87 -58.39 55.86
C ASN A 100 -26.84 -56.93 55.40
N THR A 101 -25.72 -56.26 55.68
CA THR A 101 -25.53 -54.83 55.38
C THR A 101 -24.84 -54.56 54.05
N ALA A 102 -24.45 -55.62 53.33
CA ALA A 102 -23.61 -55.53 52.14
C ALA A 102 -24.23 -54.66 51.04
N GLU A 103 -25.54 -54.78 50.81
CA GLU A 103 -26.26 -53.97 49.81
C GLU A 103 -26.32 -52.50 50.20
N ARG A 104 -26.58 -52.20 51.48
CA ARG A 104 -26.60 -50.83 52.01
C ARG A 104 -25.20 -50.19 51.98
N ASP A 105 -24.16 -50.96 52.25
CA ASP A 105 -22.77 -50.49 52.17
C ASP A 105 -22.34 -50.26 50.71
N ALA A 106 -22.78 -51.12 49.78
CA ALA A 106 -22.56 -50.95 48.34
C ALA A 106 -23.28 -49.71 47.79
N LEU A 107 -24.56 -49.51 48.13
CA LEU A 107 -25.32 -48.32 47.74
C LEU A 107 -24.70 -47.05 48.30
N ARG A 108 -24.24 -47.06 49.55
CA ARG A 108 -23.55 -45.92 50.15
C ARG A 108 -22.27 -45.56 49.38
N LEU A 109 -21.48 -46.56 49.00
CA LEU A 109 -20.26 -46.35 48.22
C LEU A 109 -20.57 -45.79 46.82
N GLU A 110 -21.65 -46.26 46.18
CA GLU A 110 -22.09 -45.73 44.89
C GLU A 110 -22.62 -44.28 45.00
N VAL A 111 -23.35 -43.95 46.07
CA VAL A 111 -23.76 -42.57 46.36
C VAL A 111 -22.54 -41.66 46.54
N ASP A 112 -21.52 -42.11 47.26
CA ASP A 112 -20.30 -41.33 47.46
C ASP A 112 -19.53 -41.16 46.13
N ARG A 113 -19.51 -42.20 45.27
CA ARG A 113 -18.95 -42.11 43.92
C ARG A 113 -19.71 -41.12 43.03
N LEU A 114 -21.04 -41.18 43.03
CA LEU A 114 -21.91 -40.28 42.25
C LEU A 114 -21.80 -38.84 42.73
N LYS A 115 -21.67 -38.60 44.03
CA LYS A 115 -21.38 -37.26 44.58
C LYS A 115 -20.05 -36.71 44.06
N GLY A 116 -18.98 -37.51 44.10
CA GLY A 116 -17.69 -37.11 43.55
C GLY A 116 -17.75 -36.82 42.04
N ALA A 117 -18.50 -37.63 41.29
CA ALA A 117 -18.73 -37.39 39.85
C ALA A 117 -19.53 -36.09 39.60
N LEU A 118 -20.55 -35.81 40.42
CA LEU A 118 -21.34 -34.58 40.33
C LEU A 118 -20.49 -33.34 40.64
N GLU A 119 -19.66 -33.39 41.68
CA GLU A 119 -18.73 -32.31 42.02
C GLU A 119 -17.71 -32.08 40.88
N GLY A 120 -17.19 -33.15 40.28
CA GLY A 120 -16.33 -33.07 39.10
C GLY A 120 -17.02 -32.37 37.91
N ALA A 121 -18.22 -32.81 37.56
CA ALA A 121 -19.01 -32.20 36.49
C ALA A 121 -19.37 -30.73 36.76
N GLN A 122 -19.65 -30.38 38.02
CA GLN A 122 -19.91 -28.99 38.42
C GLN A 122 -18.66 -28.10 38.26
N ASN A 123 -17.48 -28.61 38.61
CA ASN A 123 -16.23 -27.89 38.44
C ASN A 123 -15.88 -27.70 36.94
N GLU A 124 -16.08 -28.74 36.13
CA GLU A 124 -15.90 -28.65 34.67
C GLU A 124 -16.88 -27.64 34.04
N ALA A 125 -18.15 -27.67 34.43
CA ALA A 125 -19.15 -26.70 33.97
C ALA A 125 -18.81 -25.27 34.39
N ALA A 126 -18.31 -25.07 35.62
CA ALA A 126 -17.86 -23.76 36.10
C ALA A 126 -16.67 -23.24 35.29
N SER A 127 -15.67 -24.09 35.02
CA SER A 127 -14.51 -23.73 34.20
C SER A 127 -14.91 -23.41 32.76
N SER A 128 -15.81 -24.20 32.14
CA SER A 128 -16.32 -23.91 30.81
C SER A 128 -17.10 -22.59 30.76
N LYS A 129 -17.87 -22.28 31.80
CA LYS A 129 -18.61 -21.01 31.90
C LYS A 129 -17.66 -19.82 31.98
N GLU A 130 -16.63 -19.88 32.82
CA GLU A 130 -15.59 -18.84 32.92
C GLU A 130 -14.88 -18.61 31.59
N HIS A 131 -14.59 -19.69 30.84
CA HIS A 131 -14.02 -19.59 29.50
C HIS A 131 -14.97 -18.88 28.52
N CYS A 132 -16.26 -19.22 28.51
CA CYS A 132 -17.26 -18.54 27.69
C CYS A 132 -17.37 -17.05 28.05
N GLU A 133 -17.43 -16.70 29.34
CA GLU A 133 -17.45 -15.30 29.79
C GLU A 133 -16.19 -14.54 29.34
N THR A 134 -15.02 -15.19 29.37
CA THR A 134 -13.77 -14.62 28.84
C THR A 134 -13.87 -14.37 27.32
N MET A 135 -14.41 -15.33 26.56
CA MET A 135 -14.61 -15.17 25.11
C MET A 135 -15.66 -14.10 24.78
N GLU A 136 -16.70 -13.93 25.61
CA GLU A 136 -17.69 -12.86 25.44
C GLU A 136 -17.07 -11.47 25.69
N THR A 137 -16.25 -11.32 26.74
CA THR A 137 -15.53 -10.07 26.98
C THR A 137 -14.53 -9.75 25.86
N GLU A 138 -13.85 -10.76 25.31
CA GLU A 138 -12.97 -10.56 24.15
C GLU A 138 -13.75 -10.19 22.88
N ASN A 139 -14.88 -10.83 22.61
CA ASN A 139 -15.72 -10.49 21.45
C ASN A 139 -16.28 -9.06 21.56
N THR A 140 -16.70 -8.62 22.74
CA THR A 140 -17.16 -7.23 22.94
C THR A 140 -16.01 -6.23 22.75
N ARG A 141 -14.81 -6.54 23.23
CA ARG A 141 -13.60 -5.73 22.97
C ARG A 141 -13.30 -5.64 21.47
N LEU A 142 -13.18 -6.78 20.79
CA LEU A 142 -12.89 -6.83 19.35
C LEU A 142 -13.95 -6.10 18.52
N LYS A 143 -15.22 -6.22 18.89
CA LYS A 143 -16.30 -5.46 18.24
C LYS A 143 -16.13 -3.95 18.39
N SER A 144 -15.78 -3.47 19.59
CA SER A 144 -15.50 -2.05 19.81
C SER A 144 -14.27 -1.55 19.05
N GLU A 145 -13.22 -2.37 18.96
CA GLU A 145 -12.01 -2.07 18.18
C GLU A 145 -12.32 -2.01 16.69
N LEU A 146 -13.15 -2.92 16.18
CA LEU A 146 -13.59 -2.93 14.79
C LEU A 146 -14.44 -1.68 14.48
N GLU A 147 -15.39 -1.33 15.34
CA GLU A 147 -16.21 -0.11 15.18
C GLU A 147 -15.34 1.15 15.17
N ALA A 148 -14.34 1.25 16.06
CA ALA A 148 -13.40 2.36 16.09
C ALA A 148 -12.52 2.43 14.81
N ALA A 149 -12.02 1.29 14.34
CA ALA A 149 -11.23 1.21 13.12
C ALA A 149 -12.04 1.58 11.87
N MET A 150 -13.32 1.18 11.81
CA MET A 150 -14.23 1.56 10.73
C MET A 150 -14.48 3.08 10.71
N LEU A 151 -14.70 3.69 11.88
CA LEU A 151 -14.89 5.14 11.98
C LEU A 151 -13.63 5.91 11.57
N ALA A 152 -12.44 5.43 11.95
CA ALA A 152 -11.17 6.04 11.56
C ALA A 152 -10.96 5.97 10.04
N ALA A 153 -11.24 4.82 9.42
CA ALA A 153 -11.14 4.66 7.98
C ALA A 153 -12.12 5.56 7.20
N GLU A 154 -13.32 5.81 7.73
CA GLU A 154 -14.28 6.75 7.14
C GLU A 154 -13.75 8.19 7.16
N VAL A 155 -13.16 8.62 8.27
CA VAL A 155 -12.53 9.95 8.39
C VAL A 155 -11.34 10.09 7.42
N ASP A 156 -10.53 9.05 7.25
CA ASP A 156 -9.40 9.07 6.30
C ASP A 156 -9.90 9.21 4.84
N VAL A 157 -11.00 8.53 4.48
CA VAL A 157 -11.60 8.64 3.14
C VAL A 157 -12.14 10.05 2.89
N ASP A 158 -12.82 10.65 3.87
CA ASP A 158 -13.32 12.02 3.76
C ASP A 158 -12.20 13.05 3.62
N ALA A 159 -11.10 12.87 4.37
CA ALA A 159 -9.92 13.71 4.26
C ALA A 159 -9.27 13.61 2.86
N LEU A 160 -9.10 12.38 2.34
CA LEU A 160 -8.58 12.14 1.00
C LEU A 160 -9.50 12.74 -0.08
N ASN A 161 -10.82 12.61 0.06
CA ASN A 161 -11.78 13.21 -0.87
C ASN A 161 -11.70 14.74 -0.87
N ALA A 162 -11.53 15.36 0.30
CA ALA A 162 -11.34 16.80 0.41
C ALA A 162 -10.03 17.26 -0.25
N GLU A 163 -8.95 16.50 -0.09
CA GLU A 163 -7.67 16.76 -0.75
C GLU A 163 -7.78 16.61 -2.28
N ILE A 164 -8.42 15.54 -2.76
CA ILE A 164 -8.70 15.34 -4.20
C ILE A 164 -9.52 16.51 -4.76
N ALA A 165 -10.57 16.96 -4.06
CA ALA A 165 -11.38 18.08 -4.49
C ALA A 165 -10.56 19.38 -4.60
N LYS A 166 -9.67 19.63 -3.62
CA LYS A 166 -8.76 20.77 -3.65
C LYS A 166 -7.78 20.69 -4.82
N LEU A 167 -7.10 19.56 -4.98
CA LEU A 167 -6.15 19.34 -6.07
C LEU A 167 -6.82 19.44 -7.45
N THR A 168 -8.06 18.97 -7.57
CA THR A 168 -8.85 19.12 -8.80
C THR A 168 -9.14 20.58 -9.10
N SER A 169 -9.56 21.35 -8.10
CA SER A 169 -9.79 22.80 -8.24
C SER A 169 -8.50 23.56 -8.61
N ASP A 170 -7.38 23.21 -7.99
CA ASP A 170 -6.08 23.83 -8.26
C ASP A 170 -5.62 23.51 -9.71
N LEU A 171 -5.77 22.26 -10.14
CA LEU A 171 -5.46 21.83 -11.52
C LEU A 171 -6.34 22.54 -12.56
N ASP A 172 -7.65 22.68 -12.29
CA ASP A 172 -8.56 23.38 -13.18
C ASP A 172 -8.22 24.88 -13.28
N ALA A 173 -7.83 25.51 -12.17
CA ALA A 173 -7.36 26.90 -12.17
C ALA A 173 -6.05 27.06 -12.97
N GLU A 174 -5.10 26.14 -12.82
CA GLU A 174 -3.84 26.15 -13.56
C GLU A 174 -4.08 25.93 -15.07
N ARG A 175 -4.99 25.01 -15.44
CA ARG A 175 -5.40 24.79 -16.83
C ARG A 175 -6.07 26.02 -17.45
N GLN A 176 -6.93 26.71 -16.72
CA GLN A 176 -7.55 27.95 -17.17
C GLN A 176 -6.50 29.05 -17.37
N ALA A 177 -5.57 29.20 -16.43
CA ALA A 177 -4.47 30.17 -16.54
C ALA A 177 -3.57 29.88 -17.75
N ALA A 178 -3.23 28.60 -17.98
CA ALA A 178 -2.44 28.18 -19.14
C ALA A 178 -3.17 28.45 -20.46
N THR A 179 -4.49 28.22 -20.51
CA THR A 179 -5.32 28.50 -21.69
C THR A 179 -5.36 30.00 -21.98
N GLN A 180 -5.60 30.83 -20.96
CA GLN A 180 -5.59 32.30 -21.10
C GLN A 180 -4.22 32.83 -21.54
N ALA A 181 -3.13 32.27 -21.02
CA ALA A 181 -1.78 32.65 -21.43
C ALA A 181 -1.49 32.27 -22.90
N ALA A 182 -1.98 31.11 -23.35
CA ALA A 182 -1.85 30.68 -24.74
C ALA A 182 -2.67 31.57 -25.70
N GLU A 183 -3.90 31.93 -25.32
CA GLU A 183 -4.73 32.87 -26.09
C GLU A 183 -4.06 34.25 -26.19
N ALA A 184 -3.57 34.79 -25.08
CA ALA A 184 -2.86 36.08 -25.07
C ALA A 184 -1.58 36.05 -25.92
N ALA A 185 -0.84 34.94 -25.91
CA ALA A 185 0.34 34.76 -26.76
C ALA A 185 -0.02 34.69 -28.24
N ALA A 186 -1.12 34.02 -28.60
CA ALA A 186 -1.62 33.96 -29.97
C ALA A 186 -2.04 35.34 -30.47
N ASP A 187 -2.78 36.11 -29.66
CA ASP A 187 -3.17 37.49 -29.98
C ASP A 187 -1.95 38.40 -30.18
N ALA A 188 -0.94 38.29 -29.30
CA ALA A 188 0.30 39.06 -29.43
C ALA A 188 1.07 38.71 -30.72
N ALA A 189 1.18 37.42 -31.06
CA ALA A 189 1.81 36.97 -32.29
C ALA A 189 1.06 37.47 -33.54
N GLN A 190 -0.28 37.45 -33.50
CA GLN A 190 -1.11 37.97 -34.59
C GLN A 190 -0.94 39.49 -34.76
N GLN A 191 -0.83 40.24 -33.67
CA GLN A 191 -0.55 41.68 -33.72
C GLN A 191 0.85 41.96 -34.29
N GLN A 192 1.87 41.21 -33.88
CA GLN A 192 3.22 41.34 -34.43
C GLN A 192 3.27 41.01 -35.93
N ALA A 193 2.60 39.93 -36.35
CA ALA A 193 2.50 39.58 -37.77
C ALA A 193 1.80 40.68 -38.58
N ALA A 194 0.74 41.30 -38.05
CA ALA A 194 0.07 42.42 -38.69
C ALA A 194 0.98 43.65 -38.79
N GLN A 195 1.75 43.97 -37.73
CA GLN A 195 2.74 45.06 -37.75
C GLN A 195 3.80 44.81 -38.82
N HIS A 196 4.43 43.64 -38.84
CA HIS A 196 5.43 43.30 -39.86
C HIS A 196 4.86 43.32 -41.29
N ALA A 197 3.60 42.90 -41.49
CA ALA A 197 2.95 43.01 -42.79
C ALA A 197 2.79 44.48 -43.22
N THR A 198 2.43 45.37 -42.30
CA THR A 198 2.36 46.82 -42.58
C THR A 198 3.73 47.43 -42.89
N GLU A 199 4.76 47.07 -42.12
CA GLU A 199 6.15 47.51 -42.34
C GLU A 199 6.68 47.03 -43.69
N LEU A 200 6.45 45.77 -44.05
CA LEU A 200 6.84 45.20 -45.35
C LEU A 200 6.16 45.94 -46.51
N THR A 201 4.87 46.23 -46.38
CA THR A 201 4.12 46.96 -47.41
C THR A 201 4.67 48.38 -47.57
N ALA A 202 5.00 49.06 -46.47
CA ALA A 202 5.61 50.38 -46.49
C ALA A 202 7.02 50.36 -47.10
N ALA A 203 7.84 49.36 -46.76
CA ALA A 203 9.17 49.18 -47.32
C ALA A 203 9.15 48.88 -48.82
N GLN A 204 8.19 48.06 -49.27
CA GLN A 204 7.97 47.79 -50.70
C GLN A 204 7.59 49.07 -51.46
N ALA A 205 6.68 49.89 -50.92
CA ALA A 205 6.32 51.17 -51.52
C ALA A 205 7.52 52.11 -51.62
N ALA A 206 8.30 52.25 -50.53
CA ALA A 206 9.50 53.09 -50.53
C ALA A 206 10.57 52.62 -51.52
N ALA A 207 10.77 51.30 -51.65
CA ALA A 207 11.68 50.73 -52.64
C ALA A 207 11.19 51.00 -54.07
N GLN A 208 9.88 50.89 -54.31
CA GLN A 208 9.28 51.16 -55.62
C GLN A 208 9.39 52.64 -56.00
N ASP A 209 9.20 53.55 -55.05
CA ASP A 209 9.44 54.99 -55.22
C ASP A 209 10.92 55.29 -55.53
N ALA A 210 11.86 54.63 -54.83
CA ALA A 210 13.29 54.77 -55.08
C ALA A 210 13.70 54.25 -56.46
N ILE A 211 13.14 53.12 -56.91
CA ILE A 211 13.34 52.59 -58.27
C ILE A 211 12.81 53.59 -59.31
N GLN A 212 11.61 54.13 -59.09
CA GLN A 212 11.03 55.12 -60.01
C GLN A 212 11.86 56.41 -60.05
N ALA A 213 12.38 56.85 -58.90
CA ALA A 213 13.29 57.99 -58.83
C ALA A 213 14.59 57.72 -59.60
N ALA A 214 15.22 56.57 -59.40
CA ALA A 214 16.43 56.15 -60.12
C ALA A 214 16.21 56.06 -61.65
N ALA A 215 15.07 55.54 -62.09
CA ALA A 215 14.70 55.51 -63.51
C ALA A 215 14.55 56.91 -64.10
N ASN A 216 14.11 57.89 -63.30
CA ASN A 216 13.95 59.28 -63.72
C ASN A 216 15.28 60.07 -63.68
N THR A 217 16.26 59.67 -62.85
CA THR A 217 17.61 60.27 -62.77
C THR A 217 18.64 59.65 -63.72
N GLN A 218 18.20 59.02 -64.82
CA GLN A 218 19.10 58.57 -65.89
C GLN A 218 19.25 59.64 -67.00
N PRO A 219 20.06 60.72 -66.88
CA PRO A 219 20.62 61.39 -68.04
C PRO A 219 21.97 60.73 -68.39
N ALA A 220 22.13 60.34 -69.66
CA ALA A 220 23.39 60.25 -70.39
C ALA A 220 24.67 59.84 -69.60
N ILE A 221 24.91 58.53 -69.43
CA ILE A 221 26.25 58.04 -69.07
C ILE A 221 27.15 58.23 -70.30
N SER A 222 28.05 59.22 -70.21
CA SER A 222 29.08 59.49 -71.21
C SER A 222 30.22 58.45 -71.12
N GLU A 223 30.89 58.18 -72.24
CA GLU A 223 31.91 57.12 -72.47
C GLU A 223 33.14 57.12 -71.52
N VAL A 224 33.25 58.08 -70.61
CA VAL A 224 34.38 58.23 -69.68
C VAL A 224 34.32 57.22 -68.51
N ASP A 225 33.14 56.76 -68.09
CA ASP A 225 33.00 55.88 -66.92
C ASP A 225 33.32 54.39 -67.19
N PHE A 226 33.19 53.93 -68.44
CA PHE A 226 33.43 52.51 -68.77
C PHE A 226 34.91 52.13 -68.65
N ALA A 227 35.81 53.04 -69.05
CA ALA A 227 37.26 52.83 -68.92
C ALA A 227 37.72 52.83 -67.45
N ALA A 228 37.10 53.65 -66.60
CA ALA A 228 37.37 53.65 -65.16
C ALA A 228 36.89 52.35 -64.50
N LEU A 229 35.73 51.84 -64.90
CA LEU A 229 35.16 50.58 -64.42
C LEU A 229 35.97 49.34 -64.85
N GLU A 230 36.57 49.34 -66.05
CA GLU A 230 37.48 48.26 -66.48
C GLU A 230 38.80 48.27 -65.70
N ALA A 231 39.35 49.46 -65.41
CA ALA A 231 40.55 49.60 -64.59
C ALA A 231 40.31 49.13 -63.15
N GLU A 232 39.14 49.42 -62.57
CA GLU A 232 38.76 48.95 -61.24
C GLU A 232 38.49 47.43 -61.21
N ASN A 233 37.85 46.88 -62.25
CA ASN A 233 37.64 45.44 -62.38
C ASN A 233 38.96 44.67 -62.45
N THR A 234 39.93 45.15 -63.22
CA THR A 234 41.25 44.50 -63.32
C THR A 234 42.00 44.52 -61.99
N ARG A 235 41.91 45.63 -61.24
CA ARG A 235 42.46 45.73 -59.88
C ARG A 235 41.78 44.76 -58.91
N LEU A 236 40.45 44.74 -58.84
CA LEU A 236 39.70 43.84 -57.96
C LEU A 236 39.97 42.37 -58.28
N LYS A 237 40.18 42.04 -59.56
CA LYS A 237 40.54 40.67 -59.97
C LYS A 237 41.94 40.26 -59.47
N SER A 238 42.91 41.18 -59.47
CA SER A 238 44.23 40.92 -58.88
C SER A 238 44.19 40.80 -57.35
N GLU A 239 43.35 41.58 -56.68
CA GLU A 239 43.14 41.48 -55.22
C GLU A 239 42.45 40.15 -54.84
N LEU A 240 41.46 39.72 -55.62
CA LEU A 240 40.81 38.41 -55.45
C LEU A 240 41.79 37.24 -55.64
N GLN A 241 42.71 37.36 -56.61
CA GLN A 241 43.70 36.32 -56.89
C GLN A 241 44.77 36.21 -55.79
N LEU A 242 45.08 37.31 -55.09
CA LEU A 242 45.91 37.31 -53.88
C LEU A 242 45.16 36.70 -52.69
N ALA A 243 43.86 36.98 -52.55
CA ALA A 243 43.01 36.37 -51.52
C ALA A 243 42.70 34.88 -51.76
N GLN A 244 42.90 34.37 -52.98
CA GLN A 244 42.70 32.96 -53.37
C GLN A 244 43.96 32.09 -53.20
N GLN A 245 45.07 32.62 -52.69
CA GLN A 245 46.14 31.74 -52.23
C GLN A 245 45.61 30.87 -51.09
N PRO A 246 45.86 29.53 -51.08
CA PRO A 246 45.34 28.65 -50.04
C PRO A 246 46.01 29.01 -48.72
N VAL A 247 45.28 29.73 -47.87
CA VAL A 247 45.66 30.02 -46.49
C VAL A 247 45.39 28.75 -45.66
N ASP A 248 46.26 28.46 -44.70
CA ASP A 248 46.15 27.34 -43.74
C ASP A 248 44.83 27.31 -42.92
N ASP A 249 43.93 28.29 -43.13
CA ASP A 249 42.57 28.42 -42.57
C ASP A 249 41.78 27.11 -42.57
N SER A 250 41.94 26.25 -43.59
CA SER A 250 41.22 24.97 -43.66
C SER A 250 41.61 24.02 -42.53
N ALA A 251 42.88 23.99 -42.10
CA ALA A 251 43.34 23.09 -41.05
C ALA A 251 42.95 23.58 -39.64
N GLU A 252 42.92 24.90 -39.42
CA GLU A 252 42.50 25.50 -38.14
C GLU A 252 40.98 25.44 -37.95
N LEU A 253 40.20 25.66 -39.02
CA LEU A 253 38.74 25.48 -38.98
C LEU A 253 38.35 24.02 -38.72
N ILE A 254 39.06 23.05 -39.31
CA ILE A 254 38.82 21.62 -39.02
C ILE A 254 39.08 21.30 -37.55
N LYS A 255 40.10 21.89 -36.92
CA LYS A 255 40.37 21.69 -35.48
C LYS A 255 39.28 22.30 -34.61
N LEU A 256 38.85 23.52 -34.92
CA LEU A 256 37.76 24.16 -34.20
C LEU A 256 36.44 23.37 -34.32
N ASP A 257 36.13 22.86 -35.51
CA ASP A 257 34.95 22.01 -35.74
C ASP A 257 35.03 20.69 -34.93
N GLN A 258 36.23 20.10 -34.83
CA GLN A 258 36.44 18.91 -33.99
C GLN A 258 36.23 19.20 -32.51
N GLU A 259 36.73 20.33 -32.02
CA GLU A 259 36.59 20.73 -30.61
C GLU A 259 35.14 21.10 -30.27
N LEU A 260 34.43 21.81 -31.15
CA LEU A 260 33.00 22.06 -31.03
C LEU A 260 32.19 20.74 -31.06
N GLY A 261 32.61 19.76 -31.87
CA GLY A 261 32.05 18.42 -31.87
C GLY A 261 32.24 17.70 -30.53
N ASN A 262 33.44 17.78 -29.95
CA ASN A 262 33.75 17.20 -28.63
C ASN A 262 32.95 17.88 -27.51
N LEU A 263 32.81 19.21 -27.54
CA LEU A 263 31.98 19.97 -26.60
C LEU A 263 30.51 19.57 -26.66
N ARG A 264 29.95 19.38 -27.86
CA ARG A 264 28.58 18.88 -28.03
C ARG A 264 28.41 17.48 -27.45
N ALA A 265 29.34 16.57 -27.75
CA ALA A 265 29.28 15.20 -27.22
C ALA A 265 29.37 15.15 -25.68
N ALA A 266 30.24 15.96 -25.07
CA ALA A 266 30.35 16.07 -23.61
C ALA A 266 29.08 16.67 -22.98
N ASN A 267 28.47 17.66 -23.63
CA ASN A 267 27.18 18.22 -23.19
C ASN A 267 26.02 17.23 -23.32
N ASP A 268 25.96 16.44 -24.39
CA ASP A 268 24.95 15.39 -24.56
C ASP A 268 25.08 14.30 -23.47
N GLN A 269 26.31 13.92 -23.12
CA GLN A 269 26.58 13.01 -22.00
C GLN A 269 26.15 13.60 -20.65
N LEU A 270 26.40 14.89 -20.43
CA LEU A 270 25.93 15.63 -19.25
C LEU A 270 24.40 15.65 -19.16
N VAL A 271 23.70 15.92 -20.26
CA VAL A 271 22.24 15.91 -20.31
C VAL A 271 21.69 14.52 -20.01
N SER A 272 22.27 13.47 -20.62
CA SER A 272 21.89 12.08 -20.35
C SER A 272 22.14 11.66 -18.90
N SER A 273 23.29 12.04 -18.32
CA SER A 273 23.61 11.72 -16.93
C SER A 273 22.71 12.44 -15.94
N ASN A 274 22.33 13.70 -16.23
CA ASN A 274 21.38 14.45 -15.43
C ASN A 274 19.95 13.88 -15.53
N ALA A 275 19.55 13.40 -16.72
CA ALA A 275 18.26 12.71 -16.88
C ALA A 275 18.21 11.43 -16.05
N ALA A 276 19.28 10.62 -16.06
CA ALA A 276 19.40 9.42 -15.23
C ALA A 276 19.35 9.74 -13.72
N LEU A 277 20.02 10.80 -13.28
CA LEU A 277 19.95 11.26 -11.88
C LEU A 277 18.55 11.72 -11.48
N ARG A 278 17.83 12.44 -12.36
CA ARG A 278 16.45 12.86 -12.08
C ARG A 278 15.50 11.66 -11.99
N ALA A 279 15.66 10.66 -12.85
CA ALA A 279 14.89 9.42 -12.78
C ALA A 279 15.17 8.65 -11.48
N ALA A 280 16.44 8.45 -11.12
CA ALA A 280 16.83 7.78 -9.88
C ALA A 280 16.35 8.53 -8.62
N ASN A 281 16.40 9.86 -8.63
CA ASN A 281 15.87 10.69 -7.55
C ASN A 281 14.33 10.64 -7.46
N ALA A 282 13.62 10.52 -8.58
CA ALA A 282 12.16 10.35 -8.59
C ALA A 282 11.74 8.99 -8.02
N GLU A 283 12.58 7.96 -8.19
CA GLU A 283 12.40 6.63 -7.59
C GLU A 283 12.84 6.57 -6.11
N GLY A 284 13.41 7.65 -5.57
CA GLY A 284 13.92 7.72 -4.20
C GLY A 284 15.20 6.91 -3.96
N VAL A 285 15.86 6.45 -5.02
CA VAL A 285 17.09 5.66 -4.96
C VAL A 285 18.29 6.58 -5.18
N GLY A 286 18.91 7.03 -4.10
CA GLY A 286 20.16 7.78 -4.18
C GLY A 286 21.33 6.85 -4.54
N ASP A 287 21.63 6.68 -5.84
CA ASP A 287 22.76 5.87 -6.31
C ASP A 287 24.08 6.69 -6.34
N PRO A 288 25.08 6.36 -5.48
CA PRO A 288 26.38 7.03 -5.49
C PRO A 288 27.15 6.90 -6.81
N ALA A 289 26.91 5.84 -7.59
CA ALA A 289 27.60 5.63 -8.86
C ALA A 289 27.13 6.63 -9.92
N LEU A 290 25.82 6.96 -9.95
CA LEU A 290 25.26 7.96 -10.86
C LEU A 290 25.74 9.38 -10.51
N ILE A 291 25.91 9.69 -9.22
CA ILE A 291 26.45 10.98 -8.78
C ILE A 291 27.92 11.13 -9.20
N ASN A 292 28.72 10.07 -9.07
CA ASN A 292 30.11 10.09 -9.53
C ASN A 292 30.19 10.19 -11.06
N ALA A 293 29.28 9.52 -11.78
CA ALA A 293 29.19 9.61 -13.24
C ALA A 293 28.80 11.02 -13.72
N SER A 294 27.87 11.69 -13.04
CA SER A 294 27.47 13.06 -13.39
C SER A 294 28.59 14.06 -13.13
N LEU A 295 29.30 13.92 -12.00
CA LEU A 295 30.44 14.78 -11.67
C LEU A 295 31.58 14.60 -12.68
N GLN A 296 31.81 13.36 -13.12
CA GLN A 296 32.81 13.08 -14.16
C GLN A 296 32.41 13.70 -15.51
N ALA A 297 31.14 13.60 -15.90
CA ALA A 297 30.63 14.23 -17.11
C ALA A 297 30.73 15.77 -17.03
N GLU A 298 30.54 16.37 -15.86
CA GLU A 298 30.70 17.82 -15.65
C GLU A 298 32.15 18.27 -15.80
N ILE A 299 33.09 17.51 -15.23
CA ILE A 299 34.52 17.77 -15.41
C ILE A 299 34.91 17.66 -16.89
N GLU A 300 34.38 16.68 -17.61
CA GLU A 300 34.66 16.50 -19.04
C GLU A 300 34.06 17.64 -19.89
N GLY A 301 32.83 18.07 -19.59
CA GLY A 301 32.22 19.23 -20.23
C GLY A 301 33.01 20.53 -20.02
N LEU A 302 33.47 20.78 -18.78
CA LEU A 302 34.30 21.94 -18.47
C LEU A 302 35.67 21.91 -19.18
N ARG A 303 36.26 20.72 -19.34
CA ARG A 303 37.50 20.54 -20.10
C ARG A 303 37.30 20.80 -21.59
N ALA A 304 36.23 20.26 -22.17
CA ALA A 304 35.91 20.45 -23.58
C ALA A 304 35.59 21.92 -23.90
N ALA A 305 34.88 22.62 -23.00
CA ALA A 305 34.60 24.05 -23.14
C ALA A 305 35.90 24.86 -23.15
N LYS A 306 36.79 24.59 -22.18
CA LYS A 306 38.08 25.27 -22.11
C LYS A 306 38.98 25.02 -23.32
N GLU A 307 38.97 23.82 -23.89
CA GLU A 307 39.76 23.53 -25.09
C GLU A 307 39.18 24.28 -26.30
N THR A 308 37.87 24.29 -26.48
CA THR A 308 37.18 25.06 -27.53
C THR A 308 37.53 26.54 -27.45
N ASP A 309 37.45 27.15 -26.25
CA ASP A 309 37.82 28.56 -26.04
C ASP A 309 39.29 28.82 -26.44
N ARG A 310 40.18 27.84 -26.22
CA ARG A 310 41.60 27.93 -26.57
C ARG A 310 41.79 27.85 -28.09
N ALA A 311 41.09 26.99 -28.81
CA ALA A 311 41.17 26.95 -30.28
C ALA A 311 40.57 28.20 -30.92
N GLU A 312 39.45 28.71 -30.40
CA GLU A 312 38.87 29.97 -30.84
C GLU A 312 39.87 31.12 -30.68
N MET A 313 40.51 31.21 -29.51
CA MET A 313 41.54 32.23 -29.25
C MET A 313 42.75 32.07 -30.18
N SER A 314 43.20 30.83 -30.43
CA SER A 314 44.31 30.57 -31.36
C SER A 314 43.97 30.98 -32.80
N MET A 315 42.75 30.71 -33.25
CA MET A 315 42.26 31.11 -34.58
C MET A 315 42.17 32.64 -34.70
N VAL A 316 41.67 33.32 -33.66
CA VAL A 316 41.61 34.78 -33.64
C VAL A 316 43.01 35.39 -33.68
N ILE A 317 43.97 34.85 -32.93
CA ILE A 317 45.36 35.31 -32.96
C ILE A 317 45.96 35.11 -34.36
N SER A 318 45.82 33.91 -34.94
CA SER A 318 46.29 33.56 -36.29
C SER A 318 45.73 34.54 -37.35
N ARG A 319 44.45 34.90 -37.24
CA ARG A 319 43.81 35.86 -38.17
C ARG A 319 44.23 37.31 -37.94
N LEU A 320 44.53 37.71 -36.70
CA LEU A 320 44.95 39.07 -36.37
C LEU A 320 46.44 39.32 -36.65
N GLU A 321 47.29 38.29 -36.59
CA GLU A 321 48.73 38.37 -36.83
C GLU A 321 49.12 38.98 -38.20
N PRO A 322 48.54 38.57 -39.35
CA PRO A 322 48.84 39.19 -40.65
C PRO A 322 48.29 40.61 -40.76
N LEU A 323 47.18 40.93 -40.10
CA LEU A 323 46.62 42.29 -40.07
C LEU A 323 47.51 43.25 -39.28
N LEU A 324 48.09 42.77 -38.16
CA LEU A 324 49.08 43.53 -37.40
C LEU A 324 50.40 43.70 -38.15
N ALA A 325 50.88 42.66 -38.84
CA ALA A 325 52.10 42.75 -39.66
C ALA A 325 51.93 43.72 -40.84
N THR A 326 50.73 43.79 -41.43
CA THR A 326 50.40 44.75 -42.48
C THR A 326 50.33 46.19 -41.94
N ALA A 327 49.77 46.38 -40.74
CA ALA A 327 49.71 47.68 -40.07
C ALA A 327 51.11 48.21 -39.67
N GLN A 328 52.06 47.33 -39.37
CA GLN A 328 53.46 47.72 -39.09
C GLN A 328 54.26 48.11 -40.34
N ASN A 329 53.89 47.61 -41.52
CA ASN A 329 54.55 47.90 -42.80
C ASN A 329 53.94 49.07 -43.58
N LEU A 330 52.98 49.80 -42.99
CA LEU A 330 52.47 51.03 -43.58
C LEU A 330 53.59 52.08 -43.53
N PRO A 331 54.05 52.63 -44.68
CA PRO A 331 55.01 53.73 -44.65
C PRO A 331 54.40 54.87 -43.84
N GLN A 332 55.15 55.37 -42.86
CA GLN A 332 54.81 56.63 -42.19
C GLN A 332 54.76 57.70 -43.27
N GLY A 333 53.55 58.00 -43.73
CA GLY A 333 53.27 59.12 -44.62
C GLY A 333 53.50 60.41 -43.85
N GLU A 334 54.75 60.87 -43.95
CA GLU A 334 55.21 62.26 -44.12
C GLU A 334 54.42 63.34 -43.36
N ASP A 335 55.08 63.86 -42.32
CA ASP A 335 54.93 65.23 -41.86
C ASP A 335 55.10 66.20 -43.05
N GLU A 336 54.05 66.95 -43.39
CA GLU A 336 54.09 68.37 -43.84
C GLU A 336 52.68 69.01 -43.78
#